data_AF-A0A3C1S9Z7-F1
#
_entry.id   AF-A0A3C1S9Z7-F1
#
_cell.length_a   1.000
_cell.length_b   1.000
_cell.length_c   1.000
_cell.angle_alpha   90.00
_cell.angle_beta   90.00
_cell.angle_gamma   90.00
#
_symmetry.space_group_name_H-M   'P 1'
#
loop_
_entity.id
_entity.type
_entity.pdbx_description
1 polymer ?
#
loop_
_entity_poly.entity_id
_entity_poly.type
_entity_poly.pdbx_seq_one_letter_code
_entity_poly.pdbx_strand_id
1 'polypeptide(L)' 'SLRHKLALERSLESALAAINGLQENIPFELISIDLQESLNAIDEITGQTIGEDMLDQIFAKFCIGK' A
#
# COMPACT_ATOMS: atom_id res chain seq x y z
N SER A 1 4.47 21.97 2.94
CA SER A 1 3.71 21.88 1.67
C SER A 1 2.36 21.23 1.97
N LEU A 2 1.24 21.90 1.68
CA LEU A 2 -0.10 21.34 1.89
C LEU A 2 -0.31 20.05 1.08
N ARG A 3 0.22 20.01 -0.15
CA ARG A 3 0.21 18.83 -1.02
C ARG A 3 0.85 17.60 -0.36
N HIS A 4 2.03 17.77 0.24
CA HIS A 4 2.72 16.65 0.89
C HIS A 4 1.97 16.15 2.13
N LYS A 5 1.34 17.07 2.87
CA LYS A 5 0.52 16.70 4.02
C LYS A 5 -0.67 15.82 3.57
N LEU A 6 -1.40 16.24 2.56
CA LEU A 6 -2.55 15.50 2.03
C LEU A 6 -2.14 14.13 1.48
N ALA A 7 -0.99 14.05 0.79
CA ALA A 7 -0.45 12.79 0.30
C ALA A 7 -0.07 11.84 1.45
N LEU A 8 0.54 12.34 2.54
CA LEU A 8 0.83 11.53 3.72
C LEU A 8 -0.44 11.05 4.43
N GLU A 9 -1.46 11.90 4.55
CA GLU A 9 -2.75 11.53 5.15
C GLU A 9 -3.41 10.40 4.36
N ARG A 10 -3.43 10.51 3.02
CA ARG A 10 -3.97 9.46 2.14
C ARG A 10 -3.16 8.17 2.22
N SER A 11 -1.83 8.27 2.21
CA SER A 11 -0.95 7.10 2.35
C SER A 11 -1.21 6.34 3.65
N LEU A 12 -1.36 7.07 4.76
CA LEU A 12 -1.65 6.49 6.07
C LEU A 12 -3.04 5.84 6.11
N GLU A 13 -4.06 6.49 5.56
CA GLU A 13 -5.42 5.95 5.50
C GLU A 13 -5.45 4.61 4.75
N SER A 14 -4.86 4.54 3.56
CA SER A 14 -4.81 3.31 2.77
C SER A 14 -3.96 2.23 3.43
N ALA A 15 -2.84 2.58 4.08
CA ALA A 15 -2.05 1.62 4.84
C ALA A 15 -2.85 1.01 6.01
N LEU A 16 -3.63 1.82 6.72
CA LEU A 16 -4.50 1.34 7.80
C LEU A 16 -5.64 0.47 7.26
N ALA A 17 -6.22 0.82 6.11
CA ALA A 17 -7.21 -0.02 5.43
C ALA A 17 -6.64 -1.40 5.08
N ALA A 18 -5.43 -1.45 4.52
CA ALA A 18 -4.74 -2.72 4.23
C ALA A 18 -4.50 -3.55 5.50
N ILE A 19 -4.06 -2.91 6.61
CA ILE A 19 -3.86 -3.58 7.91
C ILE A 19 -5.18 -4.14 8.45
N ASN A 20 -6.27 -3.37 8.39
CA ASN A 20 -7.58 -3.82 8.84
C ASN A 20 -8.08 -4.98 7.95
N GLY A 21 -7.90 -4.90 6.63
CA GLY A 21 -8.23 -5.98 5.71
C GLY A 21 -7.51 -7.28 6.03
N LEU A 22 -6.23 -7.21 6.44
CA LEU A 22 -5.48 -8.38 6.93
C LEU A 22 -6.11 -8.97 8.20
N GLN A 23 -6.53 -8.13 9.16
CA GLN A 23 -7.18 -8.59 10.39
C GLN A 23 -8.55 -9.23 10.13
N GLU A 24 -9.26 -8.74 9.11
CA GLU A 24 -10.58 -9.22 8.71
C GLU A 24 -10.54 -10.42 7.76
N ASN A 25 -9.35 -10.95 7.42
CA ASN A 25 -9.15 -12.03 6.44
C ASN A 25 -9.75 -11.71 5.06
N ILE A 26 -9.70 -10.43 4.67
CA ILE A 26 -10.05 -10.00 3.31
C ILE A 26 -9.07 -10.66 2.31
N PRO A 27 -9.52 -11.07 1.11
CA PRO A 27 -8.63 -11.58 0.08
C PRO A 27 -7.47 -10.62 -0.21
N PHE A 28 -6.26 -11.18 -0.35
CA PHE A 28 -5.05 -10.39 -0.63
C PHE A 28 -5.14 -9.55 -1.91
N GLU A 29 -5.90 -10.02 -2.91
CA GLU A 29 -6.21 -9.29 -4.15
C GLU A 29 -6.91 -7.95 -3.88
N LEU A 30 -7.71 -7.86 -2.80
CA LEU A 30 -8.38 -6.62 -2.42
C LEU A 30 -7.47 -5.75 -1.55
N ILE A 31 -6.71 -6.38 -0.65
CA ILE A 31 -5.72 -5.68 0.21
C ILE A 31 -4.61 -5.03 -0.64
N SER A 32 -4.26 -5.63 -1.78
CA SER A 32 -3.25 -5.09 -2.70
C SER A 32 -3.62 -3.71 -3.25
N ILE A 33 -4.92 -3.44 -3.41
CA ILE A 33 -5.44 -2.16 -3.90
C ILE A 33 -5.11 -1.05 -2.90
N ASP A 34 -5.37 -1.30 -1.62
CA ASP A 34 -5.08 -0.36 -0.54
C ASP A 34 -3.56 -0.15 -0.37
N LEU A 35 -2.77 -1.20 -0.50
CA LEU A 35 -1.30 -1.09 -0.49
C LEU A 35 -0.77 -0.28 -1.67
N GLN A 36 -1.30 -0.49 -2.88
CA GLN A 36 -0.91 0.28 -4.06
C GLN A 36 -1.24 1.76 -3.90
N GLU A 37 -2.42 2.09 -3.39
CA GLU A 37 -2.81 3.49 -3.15
C GLU A 37 -1.90 4.14 -2.10
N SER A 38 -1.54 3.40 -1.04
CA SER A 38 -0.61 3.90 -0.03
C SER A 38 0.76 4.25 -0.62
N LEU A 39 1.29 3.40 -1.50
CA LEU A 39 2.56 3.61 -2.20
C LEU A 39 2.48 4.76 -3.20
N ASN A 40 1.43 4.82 -4.02
CA ASN A 40 1.22 5.90 -4.99
C ASN A 40 1.20 7.28 -4.32
N ALA A 41 0.59 7.38 -3.14
CA ALA A 41 0.58 8.62 -2.37
C ALA A 41 1.99 9.00 -1.85
N ILE A 42 2.86 8.04 -1.55
CA ILE A 42 4.28 8.29 -1.22
C ILE A 42 5.05 8.75 -2.46
N ASP A 43 4.79 8.13 -3.61
CA ASP A 43 5.42 8.47 -4.90
C ASP A 43 5.15 9.92 -5.30
N GLU A 44 3.95 10.44 -5.01
CA GLU A 44 3.65 11.87 -5.19
C GLU A 44 4.57 12.77 -4.37
N ILE A 45 5.03 12.34 -3.20
CA ILE A 45 5.90 13.13 -2.32
C ILE A 45 7.35 13.03 -2.77
N THR A 46 7.82 11.81 -3.09
CA THR A 46 9.21 11.53 -3.43
C THR A 46 9.54 11.83 -4.89
N GLY A 47 8.53 11.85 -5.77
CA GLY A 47 8.68 11.93 -7.22
C GLY A 47 9.26 10.66 -7.85
N GLN A 48 9.32 9.57 -7.10
CA GLN A 48 9.81 8.27 -7.54
C GLN A 48 8.63 7.34 -7.65
N THR A 49 8.49 6.63 -8.77
CA THR A 49 7.49 5.56 -8.86
C THR A 49 8.08 4.30 -8.27
N ILE A 50 7.47 3.81 -7.20
CA ILE A 50 7.73 2.47 -6.70
C ILE A 50 7.05 1.50 -7.68
N GLY A 51 7.85 0.78 -8.47
CA GLY A 51 7.34 -0.10 -9.53
C GLY A 51 6.50 -1.28 -9.00
N GLU A 52 5.67 -1.85 -9.88
CA GLU A 52 4.80 -3.02 -9.63
C GLU A 52 5.54 -4.19 -8.93
N ASP A 53 6.84 -4.34 -9.19
CA ASP A 53 7.73 -5.34 -8.57
C ASP A 53 7.73 -5.33 -7.03
N MET A 54 7.42 -4.19 -6.38
CA MET A 54 7.42 -4.14 -4.90
C MET A 54 6.24 -4.91 -4.33
N LEU A 55 5.05 -4.80 -4.91
CA LEU A 55 3.88 -5.56 -4.47
C LEU A 55 4.14 -7.06 -4.67
N ASP A 56 4.70 -7.43 -5.81
CA ASP A 56 5.09 -8.81 -6.09
C ASP A 56 6.08 -9.35 -5.05
N GLN A 57 7.07 -8.55 -4.64
CA GLN A 57 8.01 -8.95 -3.57
C GLN A 57 7.34 -9.08 -2.19
N ILE A 58 6.39 -8.19 -1.90
CA ILE A 58 5.62 -8.23 -0.66
C ILE A 58 4.79 -9.52 -0.63
N PHE A 59 4.04 -9.81 -1.70
CA PHE A 59 3.24 -11.04 -1.82
C PHE A 59 4.09 -12.31 -1.91
N ALA A 60 5.26 -12.26 -2.55
CA ALA A 60 6.20 -13.39 -2.58
C ALA A 60 6.65 -13.80 -1.16
N LYS A 61 6.79 -12.83 -0.25
CA LYS A 61 7.10 -13.11 1.17
C LYS A 61 5.89 -13.60 1.96
N PHE A 62 4.68 -13.18 1.60
CA PHE A 62 3.44 -13.64 2.25
C PHE A 62 2.99 -15.03 1.79
N CYS A 63 3.27 -15.41 0.54
CA CYS A 63 3.04 -16.76 0.01
C CYS A 63 3.96 -17.83 0.64
N ILE A 64 4.92 -17.46 1.50
CA ILE A 64 5.67 -18.38 2.35
C ILE A 64 4.77 -18.78 3.54
N GLY A 65 3.64 -19.39 3.25
CA GLY A 65 2.62 -19.69 4.25
C GLY A 65 1.49 -20.57 3.73
N LYS A 66 1.76 -21.41 2.72
CA LYS A 66 0.90 -22.58 2.50
C LYS A 66 0.91 -23.49 3.71
#